data_AF-A0A2G9NRT2-F1
#
_entry.id   AF-A0A2G9NRT2-F1
#
_cell.length_a   1.000
_cell.length_b   1.000
_cell.length_c   1.000
_cell.angle_alpha   90.00
_cell.angle_beta   90.00
_cell.angle_gamma   90.00
#
_symmetry.space_group_name_H-M   'P 1'
#
loop_
_entity.id
_entity.type
_entity.pdbx_description
1 polymer ?
#
loop_
_entity_poly.entity_id
_entity_poly.type
_entity_poly.pdbx_seq_one_letter_code
_entity_poly.pdbx_strand_id
1 'polypeptide(L)'
;MRKVIFLVVAVLSLVVIFLLLYVAFELDTTNSSKTSNSKCDIKFSSNEEKLSDSEYYLDLEFYTDDNCNPPYKIQYNDPVSSKLESILVNENSFSKKIGPFNYGQENPSVSITDICGWQVSNGLDGLETTFSGDVSLDSKDLKIYIDPVYKEKMLIERNFEPSLPLNPFDEFIVEVKSCSNLGLLPHKASIITNNEQGEQITLLNNGAFIEDHNNLGTYLWKVRTLTEDSAKLELLIESIVEDREVKLILSNPLHDDVLEKEIRMSACVPVYGSGKNKLVSMRGVSAEISPGFLVNKTIENKKLLISIDPFKQYKDEISYYVDLKNYDDSLDYVHMELPSSMSICNSQIDEARVYYFYNEKNHHILTSSGTRERGAFFWTGTKSIYLPPEKTPVVALHEGGHAFCGLNDEYPAYISLPKNPRNCVNNPSEEFSYNGVLYGGTEFDGCLKSDKDSTHIPAEVSVMKSLNVNKFNVVSCGYCLSVIKGGSAQSHWAECEQMDTVKV
;
A
#
# COMPACT_ATOMS: atom_id res chain seq x y z
N MET A 1 -46.65 -41.05 11.71
CA MET A 1 -45.33 -40.40 11.59
C MET A 1 -45.36 -39.10 10.77
N ARG A 2 -45.75 -39.09 9.49
CA ARG A 2 -45.78 -37.85 8.65
C ARG A 2 -46.59 -36.67 9.23
N LYS A 3 -47.75 -36.92 9.84
CA LYS A 3 -48.56 -35.86 10.49
C LYS A 3 -47.90 -35.24 11.74
N VAL A 4 -47.08 -36.02 12.45
CA VAL A 4 -46.36 -35.54 13.65
C VAL A 4 -45.18 -34.66 13.24
N ILE A 5 -44.47 -35.04 12.18
CA ILE A 5 -43.36 -34.24 11.62
C ILE A 5 -43.88 -32.88 11.13
N PHE A 6 -45.01 -32.86 10.42
CA PHE A 6 -45.61 -31.60 9.95
C PHE A 6 -46.02 -30.67 11.10
N LEU A 7 -46.55 -31.21 12.19
CA LEU A 7 -46.93 -30.43 13.36
C LEU A 7 -45.71 -29.84 14.08
N VAL A 8 -44.64 -30.63 14.23
CA VAL A 8 -43.39 -30.19 14.86
C VAL A 8 -42.72 -29.07 14.05
N VAL A 9 -42.67 -29.20 12.72
CA VAL A 9 -42.13 -28.16 11.84
C VAL A 9 -42.97 -26.89 11.92
N ALA A 10 -44.30 -27.00 11.92
CA ALA A 10 -45.18 -25.83 12.02
C ALA A 10 -45.02 -25.08 13.36
N VAL A 11 -44.86 -25.81 14.47
CA VAL A 11 -44.64 -25.21 15.80
C VAL A 11 -43.27 -24.55 15.87
N LEU A 12 -42.22 -25.19 15.34
CA LEU A 12 -40.88 -24.60 15.30
C LEU A 12 -40.85 -23.30 14.47
N SER A 13 -41.51 -23.27 13.30
CA SER A 13 -41.61 -22.06 12.49
C SER A 13 -42.33 -20.92 13.22
N LEU A 14 -43.38 -21.23 13.99
CA LEU A 14 -44.12 -20.24 14.78
C LEU A 14 -43.28 -19.66 15.93
N VAL A 15 -42.47 -20.49 16.58
CA VAL A 15 -41.54 -20.05 17.64
C VAL A 15 -40.45 -19.13 17.07
N VAL A 16 -39.90 -19.45 15.90
CA VAL A 16 -38.91 -18.60 15.22
C VAL A 16 -39.50 -17.25 14.84
N ILE A 17 -40.74 -17.22 14.31
CA ILE A 17 -41.42 -15.96 13.98
C ILE A 17 -41.66 -15.10 15.23
N PHE A 18 -42.07 -15.71 16.35
CA PHE A 18 -42.25 -14.99 17.62
C PHE A 18 -40.94 -14.42 18.18
N LEU A 19 -39.83 -15.16 18.07
CA LEU A 19 -38.50 -14.69 18.45
C LEU A 19 -38.04 -13.51 17.59
N LEU A 20 -38.26 -13.57 16.28
CA LEU A 20 -37.90 -12.47 15.37
C LEU A 20 -38.75 -11.21 15.64
N LEU A 21 -40.05 -11.36 15.92
CA LEU A 21 -40.91 -10.24 16.29
C LEU A 21 -40.55 -9.65 17.65
N TYR A 22 -40.12 -10.48 18.61
CA TYR A 22 -39.67 -10.01 19.92
C TYR A 22 -38.35 -9.22 19.83
N VAL A 23 -37.40 -9.70 19.04
CA VAL A 23 -36.14 -8.98 18.78
C VAL A 23 -36.40 -7.66 18.04
N ALA A 24 -37.32 -7.64 17.07
CA ALA A 24 -37.71 -6.39 16.40
C ALA A 24 -38.37 -5.38 17.36
N PHE A 25 -39.17 -5.84 18.33
CA PHE A 25 -39.82 -4.99 19.32
C PHE A 25 -38.84 -4.42 20.38
N GLU A 26 -37.84 -5.19 20.80
CA GLU A 26 -36.74 -4.71 21.67
C GLU A 26 -35.86 -3.68 20.95
N LEU A 27 -35.62 -3.85 19.65
CA LEU A 27 -34.86 -2.90 18.84
C LEU A 27 -35.61 -1.59 18.59
N ASP A 28 -36.94 -1.61 18.52
CA ASP A 28 -37.76 -0.41 18.31
C ASP A 28 -37.96 0.41 19.60
N THR A 29 -37.85 -0.23 20.77
CA THR A 29 -38.02 0.44 22.07
C THR A 29 -36.75 1.09 22.63
N THR A 30 -35.57 0.80 22.05
CA THR A 30 -34.28 1.38 22.45
C THR A 30 -33.86 2.61 21.64
N ASN A 31 -34.53 2.92 20.52
CA ASN A 31 -34.19 4.05 19.63
C ASN A 31 -35.00 5.34 19.86
N SER A 32 -35.72 5.46 20.98
CA SER A 32 -36.37 6.72 21.40
C SER A 32 -35.60 7.42 22.52
N SER A 33 -34.28 7.57 22.36
CA SER A 33 -33.53 8.56 23.11
C SER A 33 -33.45 9.81 22.25
N LYS A 34 -34.24 10.84 22.60
CA LYS A 34 -34.09 12.17 22.01
C LYS A 34 -32.65 12.60 22.26
N THR A 35 -31.90 12.82 21.19
CA THR A 35 -30.64 13.55 21.21
C THR A 35 -30.92 14.96 21.74
N SER A 36 -30.75 15.16 23.05
CA SER A 36 -30.56 16.49 23.58
C SER A 36 -29.18 16.92 23.13
N ASN A 37 -29.09 17.71 22.05
CA ASN A 37 -27.86 18.43 21.72
C ASN A 37 -27.46 19.21 22.98
N SER A 38 -26.44 18.72 23.69
CA SER A 38 -25.90 19.38 24.88
C SER A 38 -25.24 20.66 24.38
N LYS A 39 -25.97 21.76 24.48
CA LYS A 39 -25.48 23.08 24.14
C LYS A 39 -24.43 23.47 25.17
N CYS A 40 -23.27 23.92 24.71
CA CYS A 40 -22.20 24.45 25.54
C CYS A 40 -22.37 25.97 25.64
N ASP A 41 -22.79 26.44 26.82
CA ASP A 41 -22.98 27.86 27.09
C ASP A 41 -21.71 28.46 27.71
N ILE A 42 -21.06 29.36 26.97
CA ILE A 42 -19.90 30.12 27.42
C ILE A 42 -20.37 31.51 27.85
N LYS A 43 -20.14 31.87 29.12
CA LYS A 43 -20.38 33.20 29.66
C LYS A 43 -19.07 33.94 29.85
N PHE A 44 -19.04 35.17 29.36
CA PHE A 44 -17.94 36.10 29.54
C PHE A 44 -18.46 37.35 30.23
N SER A 45 -17.85 37.71 31.35
CA SER A 45 -18.06 38.99 32.02
C SER A 45 -16.74 39.73 32.15
N SER A 46 -16.79 41.02 31.91
CA SER A 46 -15.69 41.93 32.22
C SER A 46 -16.16 42.95 33.24
N ASN A 47 -15.50 43.00 34.39
CA ASN A 47 -15.78 44.00 35.43
C ASN A 47 -14.60 44.97 35.52
N GLU A 48 -14.90 46.27 35.47
CA GLU A 48 -13.88 47.31 35.76
C GLU A 48 -13.74 47.46 37.28
N GLU A 49 -12.56 47.16 37.80
CA GLU A 49 -12.22 47.41 39.21
C GLU A 49 -11.35 48.67 39.30
N LYS A 50 -11.94 49.75 39.81
CA LYS A 50 -11.27 51.06 39.93
C LYS A 50 -10.15 50.98 40.97
N LEU A 51 -8.92 51.28 40.56
CA LEU A 51 -7.74 51.31 41.44
C LEU A 51 -7.48 52.71 42.00
N SER A 52 -7.66 53.72 41.15
CA SER A 52 -7.53 55.14 41.48
C SER A 52 -8.43 55.99 40.57
N ASP A 53 -8.44 57.31 40.72
CA ASP A 53 -9.22 58.19 39.84
C ASP A 53 -8.78 58.17 38.37
N SER A 54 -7.57 57.69 38.09
CA SER A 54 -7.03 57.55 36.75
C SER A 54 -6.80 56.12 36.31
N GLU A 55 -6.87 55.12 37.20
CA GLU A 55 -6.48 53.73 36.90
C GLU A 55 -7.56 52.71 37.24
N TYR A 56 -7.67 51.66 36.42
CA TYR A 56 -8.56 50.52 36.65
C TYR A 56 -7.91 49.20 36.20
N TYR A 57 -8.38 48.07 36.75
CA TYR A 57 -8.17 46.74 36.21
C TYR A 57 -9.41 46.27 35.45
N LEU A 58 -9.21 45.47 34.41
CA LEU A 58 -10.28 44.69 33.81
C LEU A 58 -10.21 43.27 34.38
N ASP A 59 -11.17 42.88 35.21
CA ASP A 59 -11.32 41.50 35.65
C ASP A 59 -12.07 40.73 34.58
N LEU A 60 -11.36 39.84 33.89
CA LEU A 60 -11.96 38.93 32.93
C LEU A 60 -12.39 37.68 33.66
N GLU A 61 -13.70 37.47 33.73
CA GLU A 61 -14.30 36.25 34.23
C GLU A 61 -14.86 35.45 33.07
N PHE A 62 -14.46 34.19 33.01
CA PHE A 62 -14.88 33.22 32.04
C PHE A 62 -15.52 32.06 32.79
N TYR A 63 -16.74 31.71 32.40
CA TYR A 63 -17.46 30.58 32.93
C TYR A 63 -18.04 29.76 31.79
N THR A 64 -17.90 28.46 31.87
CA THR A 64 -18.56 27.52 30.98
C THR A 64 -19.48 26.62 31.80
N ASP A 65 -20.54 26.13 31.19
CA ASP A 65 -21.35 25.08 31.82
C ASP A 65 -20.54 23.77 32.01
N ASP A 66 -21.08 22.83 32.77
CA ASP A 66 -20.45 21.52 33.02
C ASP A 66 -20.39 20.64 31.76
N ASN A 67 -21.07 21.01 30.67
CA ASN A 67 -21.04 20.30 29.39
C ASN A 67 -19.93 20.81 28.47
N CYS A 68 -19.35 21.97 28.78
CA CYS A 68 -18.22 22.56 28.11
C CYS A 68 -16.90 22.04 28.71
N ASN A 69 -16.07 21.40 27.88
CA ASN A 69 -14.79 20.87 28.32
C ASN A 69 -13.62 21.69 27.75
N PRO A 70 -12.78 22.34 28.58
CA PRO A 70 -11.56 23.07 28.18
C PRO A 70 -10.52 22.14 27.52
N PRO A 71 -9.61 22.65 26.65
CA PRO A 71 -9.06 24.00 26.73
C PRO A 71 -9.61 25.06 25.77
N TYR A 72 -9.59 26.32 26.21
CA TYR A 72 -9.94 27.52 25.42
C TYR A 72 -8.72 28.42 25.20
N LYS A 73 -8.65 29.11 24.05
CA LYS A 73 -7.60 30.12 23.80
C LYS A 73 -8.18 31.53 23.81
N ILE A 74 -7.96 32.25 24.91
CA ILE A 74 -8.36 33.65 25.02
C ILE A 74 -7.22 34.51 24.46
N GLN A 75 -7.50 35.32 23.43
CA GLN A 75 -6.56 36.30 22.91
C GLN A 75 -7.04 37.71 23.26
N TYR A 76 -6.15 38.58 23.71
CA TYR A 76 -6.47 39.98 23.96
C TYR A 76 -5.33 40.88 23.51
N ASN A 77 -5.69 42.07 23.03
CA ASN A 77 -4.72 43.12 22.79
C ASN A 77 -4.44 43.81 24.13
N ASP A 78 -3.23 43.70 24.64
CA ASP A 78 -2.80 44.47 25.81
C ASP A 78 -2.54 45.93 25.38
N PRO A 79 -3.35 46.90 25.84
CA PRO A 79 -3.19 48.32 25.51
C PRO A 79 -1.84 48.88 25.93
N VAL A 80 -1.21 48.33 26.98
CA VAL A 80 0.04 48.86 27.53
C VAL A 80 1.24 48.43 26.68
N SER A 81 1.30 47.14 26.31
CA SER A 81 2.40 46.62 25.48
C SER A 81 2.15 46.70 23.98
N SER A 82 0.91 46.98 23.55
CA SER A 82 0.46 46.87 22.15
C SER A 82 0.74 45.48 21.55
N LYS A 83 0.85 44.44 22.37
CA LYS A 83 1.05 43.05 21.94
C LYS A 83 -0.25 42.27 22.07
N LEU A 84 -0.47 41.38 21.11
CA LEU A 84 -1.49 40.35 21.22
C LEU A 84 -0.98 39.27 22.19
N GLU A 85 -1.61 39.14 23.35
CA GLU A 85 -1.35 38.07 24.30
C GLU A 85 -2.36 36.94 24.13
N SER A 86 -1.98 35.72 24.52
CA SER A 86 -2.87 34.57 24.50
C SER A 86 -2.75 33.74 25.77
N ILE A 87 -3.89 33.31 26.30
CA ILE A 87 -3.99 32.45 27.48
C ILE A 87 -4.70 31.16 27.07
N LEU A 88 -4.11 30.02 27.44
CA LEU A 88 -4.79 28.73 27.38
C LEU A 88 -5.52 28.50 28.71
N VAL A 89 -6.83 28.34 28.68
CA VAL A 89 -7.67 28.10 29.85
C VAL A 89 -8.04 26.63 29.89
N ASN A 90 -7.58 25.90 30.90
CA ASN A 90 -7.78 24.45 31.06
C ASN A 90 -8.92 24.08 32.03
N GLU A 91 -9.71 25.07 32.49
CA GLU A 91 -10.73 24.90 33.53
C GLU A 91 -12.05 25.55 33.10
N ASN A 92 -13.19 25.04 33.60
CA ASN A 92 -14.53 25.55 33.27
C ASN A 92 -14.80 26.95 33.84
N SER A 93 -13.93 27.43 34.73
CA SER A 93 -13.97 28.81 35.21
C SER A 93 -12.56 29.36 35.23
N PHE A 94 -12.39 30.59 34.76
CA PHE A 94 -11.11 31.29 34.78
C PHE A 94 -11.33 32.77 35.08
N SER A 95 -10.57 33.31 36.03
CA SER A 95 -10.52 34.75 36.27
C SER A 95 -9.08 35.24 36.08
N LYS A 96 -8.92 36.34 35.35
CA LYS A 96 -7.65 37.06 35.24
C LYS A 96 -7.89 38.56 35.20
N LYS A 97 -7.20 39.25 36.10
CA LYS A 97 -7.09 40.71 36.05
C LYS A 97 -6.05 41.13 35.04
N ILE A 98 -6.42 42.03 34.15
CA ILE A 98 -5.55 42.65 33.15
C ILE A 98 -5.48 44.16 33.45
N GLY A 99 -4.28 44.74 33.45
CA GLY A 99 -4.04 46.15 33.76
C GLY A 99 -2.83 46.36 34.66
N PRO A 100 -2.68 47.56 35.27
CA PRO A 100 -3.66 48.67 35.27
C PRO A 100 -3.73 49.44 33.95
N PHE A 101 -4.88 50.05 33.66
CA PHE A 101 -5.15 50.89 32.49
C PHE A 101 -5.53 52.32 32.90
N ASN A 102 -5.19 53.31 32.06
CA ASN A 102 -5.58 54.70 32.31
C ASN A 102 -6.97 55.03 31.73
N TYR A 103 -7.79 55.77 32.49
CA TYR A 103 -9.08 56.27 32.02
C TYR A 103 -8.91 57.11 30.74
N GLY A 104 -9.54 56.68 29.63
CA GLY A 104 -9.46 57.34 28.32
C GLY A 104 -8.55 56.67 27.29
N GLN A 105 -7.85 55.58 27.63
CA GLN A 105 -7.24 54.68 26.62
C GLN A 105 -8.33 53.81 25.97
N GLU A 106 -8.10 53.39 24.71
CA GLU A 106 -9.00 52.44 24.05
C GLU A 106 -9.05 51.15 24.87
N ASN A 107 -10.28 50.67 25.12
CA ASN A 107 -10.47 49.44 25.88
C ASN A 107 -9.81 48.24 25.18
N PRO A 108 -9.23 47.28 25.93
CA PRO A 108 -8.67 46.07 25.35
C PRO A 108 -9.73 45.34 24.52
N SER A 109 -9.45 45.08 23.25
CA SER A 109 -10.26 44.13 22.48
C SER A 109 -9.92 42.72 22.94
N VAL A 110 -10.90 42.01 23.47
CA VAL A 110 -10.78 40.59 23.82
C VAL A 110 -11.46 39.77 22.73
N SER A 111 -10.72 38.87 22.11
CA SER A 111 -11.26 37.87 21.18
C SER A 111 -11.06 36.49 21.78
N ILE A 112 -12.16 35.81 22.07
CA ILE A 112 -12.09 34.41 22.45
C ILE A 112 -12.09 33.63 21.14
N THR A 113 -11.01 32.88 20.92
CA THR A 113 -10.97 31.92 19.84
C THR A 113 -11.03 30.56 20.49
N ASP A 114 -12.05 29.78 20.16
CA ASP A 114 -11.95 28.35 20.47
C ASP A 114 -10.68 27.81 19.77
N ILE A 115 -10.06 26.75 20.30
CA ILE A 115 -8.90 26.06 19.69
C ILE A 115 -9.19 25.68 18.23
N CYS A 116 -10.48 25.62 17.90
CA CYS A 116 -11.09 25.34 16.61
C CYS A 116 -11.19 26.49 15.62
N GLY A 117 -10.68 27.68 15.96
CA GLY A 117 -10.71 28.83 15.05
C GLY A 117 -12.08 29.51 14.95
N TRP A 118 -13.05 29.14 15.79
CA TRP A 118 -14.26 29.93 15.98
C TRP A 118 -13.88 31.24 16.66
N GLN A 119 -13.76 32.30 15.87
CA GLN A 119 -13.51 33.64 16.37
C GLN A 119 -14.81 34.28 16.81
N VAL A 120 -14.90 34.65 18.08
CA VAL A 120 -15.88 35.61 18.55
C VAL A 120 -15.18 36.94 18.79
N SER A 121 -15.60 37.93 18.00
CA SER A 121 -15.25 39.33 18.24
C SER A 121 -16.47 39.98 18.86
N ASN A 122 -16.38 40.34 20.14
CA ASN A 122 -17.41 41.13 20.81
C ASN A 122 -16.86 42.50 21.20
N GLY A 123 -17.68 43.53 21.03
CA GLY A 123 -17.54 44.78 21.77
C GLY A 123 -18.02 44.58 23.21
N LEU A 124 -17.38 45.24 24.17
CA LEU A 124 -17.47 45.03 25.63
C LEU A 124 -18.84 45.30 26.29
N ASP A 125 -19.93 45.47 25.53
CA ASP A 125 -21.23 45.85 26.09
C ASP A 125 -22.08 44.63 26.45
N GLY A 126 -21.86 44.06 27.65
CA GLY A 126 -22.88 43.40 28.48
C GLY A 126 -23.78 42.29 27.88
N LEU A 127 -23.45 41.70 26.73
CA LEU A 127 -24.27 40.68 26.08
C LEU A 127 -23.85 39.26 26.47
N GLU A 128 -24.76 38.52 27.13
CA GLU A 128 -24.68 37.06 27.21
C GLU A 128 -24.68 36.50 25.78
N THR A 129 -23.55 35.94 25.34
CA THR A 129 -23.41 35.35 24.01
C THR A 129 -23.52 33.84 24.15
N THR A 130 -24.64 33.26 23.73
CA THR A 130 -24.87 31.82 23.83
C THR A 130 -24.32 31.10 22.60
N PHE A 131 -23.42 30.12 22.77
CA PHE A 131 -22.92 29.30 21.68
C PHE A 131 -23.82 28.08 21.43
N SER A 132 -24.06 27.73 20.18
CA SER A 132 -24.45 26.36 19.78
C SER A 132 -23.68 26.03 18.52
N GLY A 133 -22.50 25.41 18.68
CA GLY A 133 -21.80 24.79 17.58
C GLY A 133 -22.11 23.30 17.61
N ASP A 134 -22.71 22.76 16.54
CA ASP A 134 -22.68 21.32 16.33
C ASP A 134 -21.22 20.95 16.06
N VAL A 135 -20.65 20.10 16.91
CA VAL A 135 -19.33 19.51 16.69
C VAL A 135 -19.49 18.50 15.56
N SER A 136 -19.41 18.95 14.31
CA SER A 136 -19.34 18.04 13.17
C SER A 136 -17.87 17.87 12.75
N LEU A 137 -17.47 16.62 12.51
CA LEU A 137 -16.18 16.30 11.91
C LEU A 137 -16.24 16.73 10.43
N ASP A 138 -15.40 17.67 9.99
CA ASP A 138 -15.27 18.00 8.57
C ASP A 138 -14.28 17.03 7.90
N SER A 139 -14.69 16.47 6.76
CA SER A 139 -13.85 15.68 5.85
C SER A 139 -12.55 16.38 5.39
N LYS A 140 -12.46 17.70 5.56
CA LYS A 140 -11.25 18.50 5.30
C LYS A 140 -10.19 18.37 6.39
N ASP A 141 -10.60 18.03 7.60
CA ASP A 141 -9.69 17.87 8.75
C ASP A 141 -9.09 16.46 8.80
N LEU A 142 -9.56 15.56 7.94
CA LEU A 142 -9.01 14.24 7.75
C LEU A 142 -7.86 14.26 6.74
N LYS A 143 -6.69 13.83 7.20
CA LYS A 143 -5.51 13.60 6.37
C LYS A 143 -5.13 12.13 6.38
N ILE A 144 -4.68 11.67 5.24
CA ILE A 144 -4.18 10.30 5.06
C ILE A 144 -2.77 10.39 4.51
N TYR A 145 -1.83 9.75 5.19
CA TYR A 145 -0.45 9.67 4.75
C TYR A 145 0.17 8.34 5.17
N ILE A 146 1.18 7.91 4.44
CA ILE A 146 1.90 6.66 4.74
C ILE A 146 2.58 6.79 6.10
N ASP A 147 2.48 5.75 6.92
CA ASP A 147 3.11 5.72 8.24
C ASP A 147 4.62 5.96 8.08
N PRO A 148 5.19 7.03 8.68
CA PRO A 148 6.62 7.33 8.60
C PRO A 148 7.52 6.16 9.01
N VAL A 149 7.10 5.36 10.00
CA VAL A 149 7.85 4.17 10.46
C VAL A 149 7.84 3.08 9.38
N TYR A 150 6.69 2.85 8.76
CA TYR A 150 6.58 1.91 7.64
C TYR A 150 7.41 2.39 6.44
N LYS A 151 7.32 3.67 6.12
CA LYS A 151 8.06 4.30 5.03
C LYS A 151 9.58 4.13 5.21
N GLU A 152 10.10 4.44 6.40
CA GLU A 152 11.50 4.23 6.75
C GLU A 152 11.89 2.75 6.67
N LYS A 153 11.05 1.85 7.18
CA LYS A 153 11.27 0.41 7.10
C LYS A 153 11.37 -0.07 5.65
N MET A 154 10.46 0.34 4.76
CA MET A 154 10.49 -0.04 3.35
C MET A 154 11.72 0.52 2.64
N LEU A 155 12.16 1.73 2.98
CA LEU A 155 13.39 2.30 2.44
C LEU A 155 14.62 1.46 2.83
N ILE A 156 14.73 1.08 4.10
CA ILE A 156 15.87 0.30 4.63
C ILE A 156 15.84 -1.15 4.12
N GLU A 157 14.71 -1.84 4.26
CA GLU A 157 14.61 -3.28 3.97
C GLU A 157 14.41 -3.59 2.49
N ARG A 158 13.75 -2.68 1.76
CA ARG A 158 13.28 -2.91 0.41
C ARG A 158 13.81 -1.90 -0.61
N ASN A 159 14.61 -0.91 -0.20
CA ASN A 159 15.24 0.05 -1.12
C ASN A 159 14.23 0.79 -2.01
N PHE A 160 13.06 1.13 -1.47
CA PHE A 160 12.08 2.00 -2.14
C PHE A 160 11.34 2.84 -1.10
N GLU A 161 10.82 3.98 -1.55
CA GLU A 161 10.01 4.88 -0.73
C GLU A 161 8.54 4.72 -1.13
N PRO A 162 7.67 4.17 -0.25
CA PRO A 162 6.24 4.13 -0.50
C PRO A 162 5.68 5.53 -0.77
N SER A 163 4.75 5.64 -1.71
CA SER A 163 4.10 6.90 -2.10
C SER A 163 2.63 6.67 -2.44
N LEU A 164 1.84 7.75 -2.51
CA LEU A 164 0.47 7.67 -2.99
C LEU A 164 0.41 7.41 -4.51
N PRO A 165 -0.65 6.76 -5.02
CA PRO A 165 -1.78 6.17 -4.28
C PRO A 165 -1.36 5.00 -3.38
N LEU A 166 -2.09 4.77 -2.29
CA LEU A 166 -1.81 3.67 -1.35
C LEU A 166 -1.91 2.32 -2.07
N ASN A 167 -1.31 1.26 -1.54
CA ASN A 167 -1.56 -0.10 -2.00
C ASN A 167 -2.11 -0.99 -0.87
N PRO A 168 -2.73 -2.14 -1.19
CA PRO A 168 -3.28 -3.05 -0.18
C PRO A 168 -2.28 -3.65 0.83
N PHE A 169 -0.98 -3.34 0.75
CA PHE A 169 0.06 -3.79 1.67
C PHE A 169 0.76 -2.63 2.41
N ASP A 170 0.30 -1.39 2.22
CA ASP A 170 0.83 -0.24 2.93
C ASP A 170 0.29 -0.15 4.36
N GLU A 171 1.12 0.36 5.27
CA GLU A 171 0.65 0.87 6.56
C GLU A 171 0.55 2.39 6.46
N PHE A 172 -0.60 2.94 6.85
CA PHE A 172 -0.87 4.37 6.76
C PHE A 172 -1.52 4.92 8.02
N ILE A 173 -1.38 6.22 8.20
CA ILE A 173 -1.95 6.97 9.31
C ILE A 173 -3.11 7.79 8.78
N VAL A 174 -4.20 7.73 9.52
CA VAL A 174 -5.32 8.65 9.42
C VAL A 174 -5.19 9.65 10.55
N GLU A 175 -4.97 10.92 10.20
CA GLU A 175 -4.96 12.03 11.15
C GLU A 175 -6.29 12.76 11.04
N VAL A 176 -6.99 12.91 12.16
CA VAL A 176 -8.17 13.77 12.26
C VAL A 176 -7.93 14.80 13.34
N LYS A 177 -8.11 16.07 12.97
CA LYS A 177 -8.19 17.14 13.96
C LYS A 177 -9.64 17.23 14.42
N SER A 178 -9.89 16.82 15.65
CA SER A 178 -11.18 17.00 16.30
C SER A 178 -11.09 18.15 17.29
N CYS A 179 -12.16 18.92 17.25
CA CYS A 179 -12.32 20.16 17.96
C CYS A 179 -12.93 20.00 19.35
N SER A 180 -13.40 18.80 19.65
CA SER A 180 -14.12 18.52 20.88
C SER A 180 -13.26 17.71 21.85
N ASN A 181 -13.21 18.17 23.10
CA ASN A 181 -12.91 17.34 24.27
C ASN A 181 -14.06 16.38 24.61
N LEU A 182 -14.83 15.92 23.61
CA LEU A 182 -15.71 14.76 23.71
C LEU A 182 -14.79 13.56 23.92
N GLY A 183 -14.43 13.35 25.18
CA GLY A 183 -13.15 12.77 25.56
C GLY A 183 -12.91 11.40 24.97
N LEU A 184 -11.74 11.21 24.34
CA LEU A 184 -11.08 9.92 24.08
C LEU A 184 -12.03 8.78 23.63
N LEU A 185 -13.11 9.08 22.92
CA LEU A 185 -14.02 8.03 22.53
C LEU A 185 -13.35 7.23 21.41
N PRO A 186 -13.30 5.89 21.53
CA PRO A 186 -12.54 5.05 20.62
C PRO A 186 -13.26 5.02 19.28
N HIS A 187 -12.95 5.98 18.40
CA HIS A 187 -13.44 5.92 17.04
C HIS A 187 -12.83 4.69 16.38
N LYS A 188 -13.66 3.97 15.65
CA LYS A 188 -13.22 2.82 14.87
C LYS A 188 -12.93 3.31 13.46
N ALA A 189 -11.70 3.08 13.01
CA ALA A 189 -11.37 3.22 11.60
C ALA A 189 -11.62 1.90 10.88
N SER A 190 -12.41 1.95 9.82
CA SER A 190 -12.68 0.82 8.94
C SER A 190 -12.46 1.21 7.48
N ILE A 191 -12.10 0.23 6.66
CA ILE A 191 -12.12 0.39 5.20
C ILE A 191 -13.33 -0.38 4.69
N ILE A 192 -14.11 0.25 3.83
CA ILE A 192 -15.25 -0.37 3.16
C ILE A 192 -15.10 -0.26 1.65
N THR A 193 -15.79 -1.15 0.94
CA THR A 193 -15.98 -1.10 -0.51
C THR A 193 -17.36 -1.69 -0.85
N ASN A 194 -17.75 -1.64 -2.11
CA ASN A 194 -18.95 -2.33 -2.60
C ASN A 194 -18.56 -3.57 -3.44
N ASN A 195 -19.29 -4.68 -3.26
CA ASN A 195 -19.15 -5.83 -4.18
C ASN A 195 -19.78 -5.54 -5.56
N GLU A 196 -19.73 -6.52 -6.46
CA GLU A 196 -20.31 -6.40 -7.81
C GLU A 196 -21.83 -6.15 -7.79
N GLN A 197 -22.51 -6.54 -6.70
CA GLN A 197 -23.94 -6.34 -6.49
C GLN A 197 -24.26 -4.98 -5.84
N GLY A 198 -23.25 -4.18 -5.51
CA GLY A 198 -23.41 -2.89 -4.84
C GLY A 198 -23.61 -2.99 -3.31
N GLU A 199 -23.45 -4.16 -2.72
CA GLU A 199 -23.52 -4.35 -1.27
C GLU A 199 -22.24 -3.86 -0.61
N GLN A 200 -22.39 -3.06 0.45
CA GLN A 200 -21.28 -2.55 1.23
C GLN A 200 -20.64 -3.65 2.07
N ILE A 201 -19.32 -3.78 1.98
CA ILE A 201 -18.53 -4.78 2.71
C ILE A 201 -17.45 -4.09 3.52
N THR A 202 -17.37 -4.44 4.81
CA THR A 202 -16.31 -4.00 5.71
C THR A 202 -15.07 -4.88 5.59
N LEU A 203 -14.02 -4.28 5.03
CA LEU A 203 -12.73 -4.92 4.78
C LEU A 203 -11.91 -4.98 6.06
N LEU A 204 -11.70 -3.85 6.74
CA LEU A 204 -10.88 -3.74 7.96
C LEU A 204 -11.67 -3.13 9.10
N ASN A 205 -11.38 -3.54 10.34
CA ASN A 205 -12.04 -3.03 11.55
C ASN A 205 -11.08 -2.62 12.70
N ASN A 206 -9.78 -2.47 12.43
CA ASN A 206 -8.75 -2.34 13.46
C ASN A 206 -7.79 -1.16 13.22
N GLY A 207 -8.31 0.07 13.16
CA GLY A 207 -7.46 1.24 13.40
C GLY A 207 -7.02 1.28 14.86
N ALA A 208 -5.72 1.20 15.14
CA ALA A 208 -5.20 1.40 16.49
C ALA A 208 -4.98 2.90 16.74
N PHE A 209 -5.59 3.44 17.79
CA PHE A 209 -5.31 4.79 18.26
C PHE A 209 -3.85 4.86 18.74
N ILE A 210 -3.07 5.81 18.20
CA ILE A 210 -1.63 5.89 18.47
C ILE A 210 -1.35 6.88 19.60
N GLU A 211 -1.76 8.14 19.46
CA GLU A 211 -1.39 9.23 20.37
C GLU A 211 -2.31 10.45 20.16
N ASP A 212 -2.49 11.27 21.21
CA ASP A 212 -2.94 12.66 21.12
C ASP A 212 -1.70 13.56 21.23
N HIS A 213 -1.25 14.10 20.10
CA HIS A 213 -0.12 15.01 20.12
C HIS A 213 -0.55 16.36 20.71
N ASN A 214 -0.21 16.58 21.98
CA ASN A 214 -0.17 17.87 22.66
C ASN A 214 -1.50 18.63 22.74
N ASN A 215 -2.42 18.30 23.66
CA ASN A 215 -3.52 19.19 24.11
C ASN A 215 -4.36 19.86 22.99
N LEU A 216 -4.33 19.36 21.75
CA LEU A 216 -4.85 20.05 20.55
C LEU A 216 -5.87 19.20 19.78
N GLY A 217 -6.33 18.08 20.35
CA GLY A 217 -7.40 17.27 19.78
C GLY A 217 -7.04 16.63 18.43
N THR A 218 -5.78 16.26 18.21
CA THR A 218 -5.39 15.54 16.99
C THR A 218 -5.32 14.05 17.28
N TYR A 219 -6.15 13.29 16.59
CA TYR A 219 -6.26 11.85 16.76
C TYR A 219 -5.62 11.13 15.58
N LEU A 220 -4.78 10.14 15.89
CA LEU A 220 -4.06 9.35 14.91
C LEU A 220 -4.51 7.90 14.96
N TRP A 221 -4.95 7.34 13.84
CA TRP A 221 -5.19 5.91 13.68
C TRP A 221 -4.18 5.30 12.75
N LYS A 222 -3.47 4.28 13.23
CA LYS A 222 -2.67 3.41 12.39
C LYS A 222 -3.59 2.39 11.73
N VAL A 223 -3.71 2.44 10.42
CA VAL A 223 -4.44 1.44 9.63
C VAL A 223 -3.43 0.51 8.99
N ARG A 224 -3.50 -0.76 9.38
CA ARG A 224 -2.71 -1.85 8.79
C ARG A 224 -3.62 -2.61 7.83
N THR A 225 -3.22 -2.72 6.58
CA THR A 225 -4.04 -3.39 5.57
C THR A 225 -4.12 -4.90 5.76
N LEU A 226 -5.11 -5.52 5.11
CA LEU A 226 -5.49 -6.93 5.25
C LEU A 226 -4.40 -7.89 4.79
N THR A 227 -3.58 -8.38 5.72
CA THR A 227 -2.65 -9.48 5.42
C THR A 227 -3.19 -10.85 5.81
N GLU A 228 -4.22 -10.93 6.64
CA GLU A 228 -4.66 -12.20 7.26
C GLU A 228 -5.94 -12.78 6.66
N ASP A 229 -6.89 -11.95 6.20
CA ASP A 229 -8.13 -12.41 5.55
C ASP A 229 -7.99 -12.30 4.02
N SER A 230 -7.62 -13.42 3.39
CA SER A 230 -7.38 -13.46 1.94
C SER A 230 -8.62 -13.12 1.13
N ALA A 231 -9.82 -13.51 1.58
CA ALA A 231 -11.05 -13.27 0.84
C ALA A 231 -11.39 -11.77 0.79
N LYS A 232 -11.24 -11.07 1.91
CA LYS A 232 -11.42 -9.61 1.94
C LYS A 232 -10.32 -8.88 1.18
N LEU A 233 -9.08 -9.37 1.21
CA LEU A 233 -7.99 -8.79 0.42
C LEU A 233 -8.28 -8.92 -1.08
N GLU A 234 -8.76 -10.08 -1.55
CA GLU A 234 -9.18 -10.25 -2.94
C GLU A 234 -10.28 -9.27 -3.33
N LEU A 235 -11.31 -9.13 -2.49
CA LEU A 235 -12.40 -8.18 -2.76
C LEU A 235 -11.91 -6.73 -2.83
N LEU A 236 -10.97 -6.33 -1.96
CA LEU A 236 -10.35 -5.00 -2.03
C LEU A 236 -9.59 -4.83 -3.35
N ILE A 237 -8.79 -5.82 -3.75
CA ILE A 237 -8.05 -5.78 -5.02
C ILE A 237 -9.01 -5.68 -6.20
N GLU A 238 -10.08 -6.48 -6.21
CA GLU A 238 -11.11 -6.46 -7.25
C GLU A 238 -11.81 -5.09 -7.32
N SER A 239 -12.03 -4.45 -6.16
CA SER A 239 -12.57 -3.09 -6.11
C SER A 239 -11.63 -2.07 -6.74
N ILE A 240 -10.33 -2.16 -6.46
CA ILE A 240 -9.30 -1.28 -7.02
C ILE A 240 -9.17 -1.46 -8.53
N VAL A 241 -9.16 -2.72 -9.00
CA VAL A 241 -9.01 -3.07 -10.43
C VAL A 241 -10.20 -2.57 -11.25
N GLU A 242 -11.41 -2.65 -10.70
CA GLU A 242 -12.65 -2.24 -11.36
C GLU A 242 -13.02 -0.77 -11.09
N ASP A 243 -12.10 0.04 -10.55
CA ASP A 243 -12.29 1.47 -10.21
C ASP A 243 -13.55 1.71 -9.34
N ARG A 244 -13.85 0.77 -8.44
CA ARG A 244 -14.90 0.91 -7.43
C ARG A 244 -14.44 1.78 -6.28
N GLU A 245 -15.41 2.47 -5.68
CA GLU A 245 -15.16 3.35 -4.55
C GLU A 245 -14.69 2.55 -3.32
N VAL A 246 -13.48 2.88 -2.86
CA VAL A 246 -12.94 2.40 -1.58
C VAL A 246 -13.00 3.58 -0.60
N LYS A 247 -13.71 3.41 0.52
CA LYS A 247 -13.83 4.46 1.54
C LYS A 247 -13.17 4.06 2.84
N LEU A 248 -12.54 5.03 3.47
CA LEU A 248 -12.25 5.03 4.88
C LEU A 248 -13.49 5.55 5.63
N ILE A 249 -13.92 4.80 6.64
CA ILE A 249 -14.94 5.21 7.58
C ILE A 249 -14.31 5.39 8.95
N LEU A 250 -14.57 6.54 9.59
CA LEU A 250 -14.37 6.73 11.01
C LEU A 250 -15.74 6.82 11.66
N SER A 251 -16.08 5.85 12.50
CA SER A 251 -17.33 5.86 13.25
C SER A 251 -17.06 6.03 14.75
N ASN A 252 -17.87 6.86 15.39
CA ASN A 252 -17.94 6.90 16.83
C ASN A 252 -18.96 5.85 17.29
N PRO A 253 -18.61 4.88 18.15
CA PRO A 253 -19.60 3.89 18.59
C PRO A 253 -20.69 4.46 19.53
N LEU A 254 -20.49 5.68 20.06
CA LEU A 254 -21.44 6.32 20.98
C LEU A 254 -22.31 7.39 20.32
N HIS A 255 -21.99 7.78 19.08
CA HIS A 255 -22.73 8.77 18.31
C HIS A 255 -22.94 8.23 16.91
N ASP A 256 -24.08 8.45 16.27
CA ASP A 256 -24.33 8.02 14.88
C ASP A 256 -23.52 8.83 13.85
N ASP A 257 -22.44 9.49 14.29
CA ASP A 257 -21.55 10.29 13.46
C ASP A 257 -20.56 9.37 12.73
N VAL A 258 -20.62 9.48 11.40
CA VAL A 258 -19.78 8.71 10.48
C VAL A 258 -19.06 9.70 9.58
N LEU A 259 -17.74 9.70 9.64
CA LEU A 259 -16.91 10.43 8.70
C LEU A 259 -16.45 9.49 7.59
N GLU A 260 -16.77 9.83 6.35
CA GLU A 260 -16.36 9.06 5.17
C GLU A 260 -15.33 9.82 4.34
N LYS A 261 -14.30 9.11 3.87
CA LYS A 261 -13.33 9.63 2.90
C LYS A 261 -13.01 8.59 1.86
N GLU A 262 -13.20 8.92 0.58
CA GLU A 262 -12.69 8.10 -0.52
C GLU A 262 -11.16 8.01 -0.44
N ILE A 263 -10.62 6.80 -0.56
CA ILE A 263 -9.18 6.53 -0.61
C ILE A 263 -8.82 5.95 -1.97
N ARG A 264 -7.82 6.53 -2.62
CA ARG A 264 -7.30 6.01 -3.88
C ARG A 264 -6.21 4.99 -3.60
N MET A 265 -6.37 3.81 -4.20
CA MET A 265 -5.44 2.71 -4.07
C MET A 265 -4.94 2.20 -5.43
N SER A 266 -3.79 1.54 -5.43
CA SER A 266 -3.16 0.89 -6.56
C SER A 266 -3.04 -0.61 -6.31
N ALA A 267 -3.39 -1.41 -7.31
CA ALA A 267 -3.14 -2.84 -7.32
C ALA A 267 -1.75 -3.21 -7.91
N CYS A 268 -0.92 -2.22 -8.25
CA CYS A 268 0.49 -2.40 -8.55
C CYS A 268 1.34 -2.10 -7.31
N VAL A 269 1.96 -3.12 -6.74
CA VAL A 269 2.67 -3.04 -5.46
C VAL A 269 4.18 -3.03 -5.67
N PRO A 270 4.92 -1.98 -5.28
CA PRO A 270 6.38 -2.03 -5.23
C PRO A 270 6.84 -2.99 -4.12
N VAL A 271 7.75 -3.90 -4.46
CA VAL A 271 8.30 -4.89 -3.52
C VAL A 271 9.78 -4.65 -3.24
N TYR A 272 10.53 -4.08 -4.19
CA TYR A 272 11.95 -3.79 -4.00
C TYR A 272 12.47 -2.80 -5.04
N GLY A 273 13.39 -1.92 -4.64
CA GLY A 273 14.24 -1.13 -5.52
C GLY A 273 13.53 -0.01 -6.27
N SER A 274 14.29 0.97 -6.74
CA SER A 274 13.82 2.09 -7.56
C SER A 274 14.47 2.16 -8.95
N GLY A 275 15.23 1.14 -9.33
CA GLY A 275 15.96 1.07 -10.59
C GLY A 275 15.10 1.00 -11.85
N LYS A 276 15.73 1.27 -12.99
CA LYS A 276 15.05 1.37 -14.30
C LYS A 276 14.59 0.03 -14.87
N ASN A 277 15.20 -1.09 -14.47
CA ASN A 277 14.81 -2.41 -14.98
C ASN A 277 13.72 -3.00 -14.07
N LYS A 278 12.48 -2.89 -14.51
CA LYS A 278 11.30 -3.31 -13.75
C LYS A 278 10.99 -4.79 -14.03
N LEU A 279 10.77 -5.58 -12.97
CA LEU A 279 10.34 -6.98 -13.02
C LEU A 279 8.97 -7.06 -12.33
N VAL A 280 7.96 -7.60 -12.99
CA VAL A 280 6.58 -7.68 -12.47
C VAL A 280 6.19 -9.13 -12.28
N SER A 281 5.70 -9.48 -11.10
CA SER A 281 5.03 -10.77 -10.88
C SER A 281 3.51 -10.60 -11.00
N MET A 282 2.86 -11.53 -11.68
CA MET A 282 1.44 -11.56 -11.99
C MET A 282 0.86 -12.94 -11.70
N ARG A 283 -0.45 -13.08 -11.58
CA ARG A 283 -1.09 -14.39 -11.38
C ARG A 283 -2.33 -14.58 -12.25
N GLY A 284 -2.48 -15.79 -12.77
CA GLY A 284 -3.72 -16.26 -13.38
C GLY A 284 -4.65 -16.89 -12.34
N VAL A 285 -5.95 -16.92 -12.64
CA VAL A 285 -6.97 -17.60 -11.82
C VAL A 285 -6.60 -19.06 -11.60
N SER A 286 -6.05 -19.73 -12.62
CA SER A 286 -5.65 -21.13 -12.48
C SER A 286 -4.51 -21.38 -11.50
N ALA A 287 -3.71 -20.37 -11.15
CA ALA A 287 -2.64 -20.52 -10.16
C ALA A 287 -3.18 -20.85 -8.76
N GLU A 288 -4.42 -20.46 -8.46
CA GLU A 288 -5.03 -20.61 -7.12
C GLU A 288 -4.18 -20.02 -5.97
N ILE A 289 -3.35 -19.01 -6.27
CA ILE A 289 -2.50 -18.34 -5.27
C ILE A 289 -3.11 -17.04 -4.76
N SER A 290 -3.01 -16.83 -3.45
CA SER A 290 -3.43 -15.60 -2.80
C SER A 290 -2.48 -14.43 -3.11
N PRO A 291 -2.91 -13.17 -2.88
CA PRO A 291 -2.09 -12.01 -3.22
C PRO A 291 -0.86 -11.94 -2.30
N GLY A 292 -1.03 -12.30 -1.03
CA GLY A 292 0.07 -12.41 -0.08
C GLY A 292 1.09 -13.48 -0.47
N PHE A 293 0.64 -14.61 -1.03
CA PHE A 293 1.54 -15.63 -1.56
C PHE A 293 2.37 -15.08 -2.74
N LEU A 294 1.73 -14.38 -3.68
CA LEU A 294 2.41 -13.76 -4.83
C LEU A 294 3.48 -12.73 -4.41
N VAL A 295 3.18 -11.90 -3.40
CA VAL A 295 4.15 -10.95 -2.82
C VAL A 295 5.33 -11.69 -2.21
N ASN A 296 5.08 -12.73 -1.40
CA ASN A 296 6.15 -13.52 -0.79
C ASN A 296 7.01 -14.22 -1.84
N LYS A 297 6.39 -14.80 -2.87
CA LYS A 297 7.09 -15.44 -3.99
C LYS A 297 8.01 -14.47 -4.72
N THR A 298 7.53 -13.24 -4.93
CA THR A 298 8.32 -12.17 -5.55
C THR A 298 9.52 -11.79 -4.68
N ILE A 299 9.36 -11.72 -3.36
CA ILE A 299 10.46 -11.50 -2.42
C ILE A 299 11.48 -12.63 -2.47
N GLU A 300 11.06 -13.89 -2.57
CA GLU A 300 11.94 -15.06 -2.68
C GLU A 300 12.76 -15.04 -3.97
N ASN A 301 12.11 -14.83 -5.12
CA ASN A 301 12.80 -14.70 -6.41
C ASN A 301 13.80 -13.55 -6.38
N LYS A 302 13.37 -12.40 -5.84
CA LYS A 302 14.23 -11.22 -5.68
C LYS A 302 15.47 -11.56 -4.88
N LYS A 303 15.33 -12.23 -3.73
CA LYS A 303 16.46 -12.62 -2.86
C LYS A 303 17.52 -13.40 -3.65
N LEU A 304 17.12 -14.38 -4.46
CA LEU A 304 18.06 -15.13 -5.29
C LEU A 304 18.71 -14.24 -6.36
N LEU A 305 17.92 -13.51 -7.16
CA LEU A 305 18.46 -12.70 -8.25
C LEU A 305 19.48 -11.68 -7.75
N ILE A 306 19.19 -10.92 -6.69
CA ILE A 306 20.12 -9.90 -6.18
C ILE A 306 21.31 -10.47 -5.40
N SER A 307 21.38 -11.80 -5.23
CA SER A 307 22.51 -12.48 -4.58
C SER A 307 23.58 -12.99 -5.54
N ILE A 308 23.31 -12.93 -6.85
CA ILE A 308 24.16 -13.50 -7.89
C ILE A 308 24.64 -12.41 -8.85
N ASP A 309 25.80 -12.60 -9.47
CA ASP A 309 26.29 -11.65 -10.46
C ASP A 309 25.62 -11.86 -11.83
N PRO A 310 25.37 -10.78 -12.61
CA PRO A 310 25.75 -9.39 -12.31
C PRO A 310 24.74 -8.62 -11.44
N PHE A 311 23.54 -9.16 -11.20
CA PHE A 311 22.45 -8.44 -10.53
C PHE A 311 22.80 -7.98 -9.10
N LYS A 312 23.67 -8.71 -8.41
CA LYS A 312 24.19 -8.37 -7.08
C LYS A 312 24.92 -7.02 -7.08
N GLN A 313 25.76 -6.76 -8.08
CA GLN A 313 26.50 -5.50 -8.20
C GLN A 313 25.62 -4.35 -8.65
N TYR A 314 24.60 -4.65 -9.45
CA TYR A 314 23.70 -3.67 -10.04
C TYR A 314 22.29 -3.71 -9.45
N LYS A 315 22.17 -4.05 -8.16
CA LYS A 315 20.86 -4.20 -7.50
C LYS A 315 20.03 -2.92 -7.54
N ASP A 316 20.67 -1.76 -7.56
CA ASP A 316 20.01 -0.44 -7.61
C ASP A 316 19.45 -0.11 -9.01
N GLU A 317 19.84 -0.87 -10.04
CA GLU A 317 19.29 -0.78 -11.39
C GLU A 317 18.02 -1.63 -11.58
N ILE A 318 17.63 -2.40 -10.57
CA ILE A 318 16.52 -3.34 -10.62
C ILE A 318 15.40 -2.89 -9.67
N SER A 319 14.15 -3.01 -10.12
CA SER A 319 12.98 -2.91 -9.26
C SER A 319 12.05 -4.10 -9.45
N TYR A 320 11.33 -4.47 -8.39
CA TYR A 320 10.32 -5.53 -8.39
C TYR A 320 8.96 -4.97 -8.03
N TYR A 321 7.96 -5.41 -8.77
CA TYR A 321 6.57 -5.08 -8.56
C TYR A 321 5.72 -6.35 -8.56
N VAL A 322 4.56 -6.24 -7.95
CA VAL A 322 3.51 -7.25 -8.02
C VAL A 322 2.28 -6.61 -8.60
N ASP A 323 1.79 -7.20 -9.68
CA ASP A 323 0.46 -6.93 -10.20
C ASP A 323 -0.53 -7.84 -9.46
N LEU A 324 -1.38 -7.24 -8.62
CA LEU A 324 -2.31 -8.00 -7.79
C LEU A 324 -3.53 -8.50 -8.55
N LYS A 325 -3.79 -7.99 -9.76
CA LYS A 325 -4.96 -8.40 -10.56
C LYS A 325 -4.91 -9.91 -10.79
N ASN A 326 -6.05 -10.55 -10.57
CA ASN A 326 -6.21 -11.96 -10.84
C ASN A 326 -6.73 -12.13 -12.28
N TYR A 327 -5.89 -12.68 -13.16
CA TYR A 327 -6.17 -12.69 -14.58
C TYR A 327 -6.86 -13.98 -15.01
N ASP A 328 -7.95 -13.88 -15.78
CA ASP A 328 -8.54 -15.06 -16.40
C ASP A 328 -7.59 -15.63 -17.46
N ASP A 329 -7.07 -16.81 -17.15
CA ASP A 329 -6.15 -17.59 -17.98
C ASP A 329 -6.81 -18.91 -18.42
N SER A 330 -8.14 -18.92 -18.53
CA SER A 330 -8.91 -20.05 -19.04
C SER A 330 -8.80 -20.26 -20.55
N LEU A 331 -8.39 -19.25 -21.31
CA LEU A 331 -8.24 -19.32 -22.76
C LEU A 331 -6.98 -20.10 -23.16
N ASP A 332 -7.08 -20.85 -24.26
CA ASP A 332 -5.98 -21.62 -24.83
C ASP A 332 -4.80 -20.71 -25.22
N TYR A 333 -3.59 -21.28 -25.11
CA TYR A 333 -2.28 -20.63 -25.27
C TYR A 333 -2.14 -19.69 -26.48
N VAL A 334 -2.78 -20.05 -27.60
CA VAL A 334 -2.71 -19.31 -28.88
C VAL A 334 -3.41 -17.95 -28.80
N HIS A 335 -4.27 -17.74 -27.80
CA HIS A 335 -5.13 -16.57 -27.66
C HIS A 335 -4.88 -15.76 -26.39
N MET A 336 -3.93 -16.16 -25.54
CA MET A 336 -3.59 -15.33 -24.39
C MET A 336 -2.92 -14.05 -24.88
N GLU A 337 -3.46 -12.92 -24.45
CA GLU A 337 -2.73 -11.66 -24.50
C GLU A 337 -1.42 -11.82 -23.72
N LEU A 338 -0.36 -11.16 -24.20
CA LEU A 338 0.91 -11.23 -23.51
C LEU A 338 0.76 -10.57 -22.13
N PRO A 339 1.30 -11.14 -21.04
CA PRO A 339 1.34 -10.52 -19.72
C PRO A 339 1.76 -9.04 -19.76
N SER A 340 2.68 -8.70 -20.66
CA SER A 340 3.12 -7.33 -20.91
C SER A 340 2.04 -6.38 -21.42
N SER A 341 1.02 -6.83 -22.15
CA SER A 341 -0.07 -5.96 -22.63
C SER A 341 -1.22 -5.80 -21.65
N MET A 342 -1.40 -6.77 -20.74
CA MET A 342 -2.53 -6.83 -19.80
C MET A 342 -2.21 -6.33 -18.38
N SER A 343 -0.92 -6.16 -18.05
CA SER A 343 -0.51 -5.72 -16.71
C SER A 343 -1.03 -4.32 -16.38
N ILE A 344 -1.73 -4.19 -15.25
CA ILE A 344 -2.20 -2.88 -14.75
C ILE A 344 -1.05 -2.02 -14.21
N CYS A 345 0.07 -2.65 -13.84
CA CYS A 345 1.29 -1.95 -13.42
C CYS A 345 1.85 -1.03 -14.50
N ASN A 346 1.59 -1.31 -15.79
CA ASN A 346 2.11 -0.50 -16.90
C ASN A 346 1.69 0.98 -16.84
N SER A 347 0.58 1.29 -16.18
CA SER A 347 0.13 2.67 -15.95
C SER A 347 1.02 3.46 -14.98
N GLN A 348 1.86 2.79 -14.19
CA GLN A 348 2.63 3.39 -13.09
C GLN A 348 4.15 3.29 -13.27
N ILE A 349 4.65 2.23 -13.89
CA ILE A 349 6.08 1.90 -13.89
C ILE A 349 6.73 1.96 -15.28
N ASP A 350 5.98 2.46 -16.27
CA ASP A 350 6.26 2.22 -17.69
C ASP A 350 6.35 0.71 -17.99
N GLU A 351 6.54 0.32 -19.24
CA GLU A 351 6.57 -1.12 -19.59
C GLU A 351 7.70 -1.85 -18.85
N ALA A 352 7.39 -3.00 -18.23
CA ALA A 352 8.39 -3.79 -17.52
C ALA A 352 9.35 -4.52 -18.47
N ARG A 353 10.52 -4.89 -17.95
CA ARG A 353 11.50 -5.71 -18.67
C ARG A 353 11.10 -7.18 -18.66
N VAL A 354 10.53 -7.66 -17.56
CA VAL A 354 10.12 -9.06 -17.37
C VAL A 354 8.79 -9.12 -16.64
N TYR A 355 7.93 -10.03 -17.08
CA TYR A 355 6.67 -10.38 -16.45
C TYR A 355 6.69 -11.87 -16.07
N TYR A 356 6.69 -12.16 -14.76
CA TYR A 356 6.55 -13.50 -14.21
C TYR A 356 5.06 -13.79 -14.00
N PHE A 357 4.44 -14.49 -14.94
CA PHE A 357 3.03 -14.85 -14.88
C PHE A 357 2.86 -16.25 -14.26
N TYR A 358 2.31 -16.31 -13.06
CA TYR A 358 2.08 -17.56 -12.35
C TYR A 358 0.76 -18.20 -12.76
N ASN A 359 0.78 -19.48 -13.15
CA ASN A 359 -0.42 -20.22 -13.49
C ASN A 359 -0.30 -21.75 -13.44
N GLU A 360 -1.40 -22.50 -13.61
CA GLU A 360 -1.40 -23.98 -13.59
C GLU A 360 -1.80 -24.61 -14.94
N LYS A 361 -2.57 -23.89 -15.77
CA LYS A 361 -3.13 -24.45 -17.02
C LYS A 361 -2.13 -24.55 -18.17
N ASN A 362 -1.07 -23.74 -18.19
CA ASN A 362 -0.15 -23.65 -19.33
C ASN A 362 0.98 -24.70 -19.33
N HIS A 363 0.76 -25.83 -18.66
CA HIS A 363 1.82 -26.78 -18.30
C HIS A 363 1.72 -28.11 -19.00
N HIS A 364 1.16 -28.12 -20.21
CA HIS A 364 1.20 -29.29 -21.07
C HIS A 364 2.11 -29.03 -22.25
N ILE A 365 3.41 -28.91 -21.97
CA ILE A 365 4.40 -29.20 -23.01
C ILE A 365 4.22 -30.68 -23.33
N LEU A 366 3.85 -30.99 -24.57
CA LEU A 366 3.96 -32.35 -25.08
C LEU A 366 5.45 -32.68 -25.07
N THR A 367 5.88 -33.43 -24.05
CA THR A 367 7.21 -34.03 -24.10
C THR A 367 7.28 -34.95 -25.31
N SER A 368 8.48 -35.23 -25.81
CA SER A 368 8.71 -36.21 -26.87
C SER A 368 8.18 -37.61 -26.54
N SER A 369 7.95 -37.91 -25.24
CA SER A 369 7.33 -39.15 -24.75
C SER A 369 5.80 -39.13 -24.69
N GLY A 370 5.15 -38.03 -25.09
CA GLY A 370 3.69 -37.87 -24.99
C GLY A 370 3.17 -37.71 -23.56
N THR A 371 4.06 -37.62 -22.57
CA THR A 371 3.73 -37.34 -21.17
C THR A 371 3.60 -35.84 -20.96
N ARG A 372 2.53 -35.42 -20.28
CA ARG A 372 2.29 -34.04 -19.91
C ARG A 372 3.06 -33.71 -18.63
N GLU A 373 4.23 -33.08 -18.75
CA GLU A 373 5.00 -32.61 -17.59
C GLU A 373 4.81 -31.12 -17.35
N ARG A 374 4.71 -30.74 -16.06
CA ARG A 374 4.55 -29.34 -15.67
C ARG A 374 5.86 -28.57 -15.80
N GLY A 375 6.06 -27.91 -16.94
CA GLY A 375 7.25 -27.11 -17.24
C GLY A 375 7.03 -25.60 -17.05
N ALA A 376 8.08 -24.89 -16.64
CA ALA A 376 8.15 -23.45 -16.89
C ALA A 376 8.33 -23.24 -18.41
N PHE A 377 7.81 -22.11 -18.93
CA PHE A 377 7.92 -21.85 -20.36
C PHE A 377 8.16 -20.38 -20.66
N PHE A 378 8.98 -20.16 -21.68
CA PHE A 378 9.31 -18.86 -22.23
C PHE A 378 9.25 -18.90 -23.76
N TRP A 379 8.72 -17.85 -24.37
CA TRP A 379 8.88 -17.62 -25.81
C TRP A 379 10.08 -16.73 -26.07
N THR A 380 11.05 -17.24 -26.83
CA THR A 380 12.20 -16.45 -27.29
C THR A 380 11.76 -15.12 -27.89
N GLY A 381 12.32 -14.03 -27.37
CA GLY A 381 12.00 -12.66 -27.80
C GLY A 381 10.80 -12.01 -27.10
N THR A 382 10.14 -12.69 -26.16
CA THR A 382 9.10 -12.08 -25.32
C THR A 382 9.68 -11.59 -23.99
N LYS A 383 8.91 -10.76 -23.28
CA LYS A 383 9.22 -10.33 -21.90
C LYS A 383 8.48 -11.17 -20.85
N SER A 384 7.76 -12.19 -21.28
CA SER A 384 6.77 -12.90 -20.47
C SER A 384 7.24 -14.30 -20.15
N ILE A 385 7.21 -14.67 -18.88
CA ILE A 385 7.57 -15.98 -18.36
C ILE A 385 6.33 -16.60 -17.73
N TYR A 386 6.03 -17.85 -18.05
CA TYR A 386 4.95 -18.60 -17.42
C TYR A 386 5.51 -19.61 -16.43
N LEU A 387 5.13 -19.49 -15.15
CA LEU A 387 5.64 -20.31 -14.06
C LEU A 387 4.51 -21.00 -13.28
N PRO A 388 4.63 -22.30 -13.00
CA PRO A 388 3.88 -22.91 -11.92
C PRO A 388 4.22 -22.27 -10.56
N PRO A 389 3.24 -22.05 -9.66
CA PRO A 389 3.47 -21.49 -8.32
C PRO A 389 4.53 -22.23 -7.49
N GLU A 390 4.65 -23.54 -7.68
CA GLU A 390 5.57 -24.42 -6.96
C GLU A 390 7.03 -24.31 -7.44
N LYS A 391 7.31 -23.64 -8.57
CA LYS A 391 8.67 -23.57 -9.11
C LYS A 391 9.61 -22.81 -8.19
N THR A 392 10.85 -23.30 -8.11
CA THR A 392 11.87 -22.71 -7.23
C THR A 392 12.36 -21.37 -7.79
N PRO A 393 12.95 -20.51 -6.94
CA PRO A 393 13.58 -19.27 -7.40
C PRO A 393 14.65 -19.49 -8.49
N VAL A 394 15.33 -20.64 -8.51
CA VAL A 394 16.35 -20.94 -9.54
C VAL A 394 15.71 -21.12 -10.92
N VAL A 395 14.50 -21.68 -11.00
CA VAL A 395 13.74 -21.74 -12.25
C VAL A 395 13.36 -20.33 -12.70
N ALA A 396 12.82 -19.51 -11.80
CA ALA A 396 12.51 -18.11 -12.13
C ALA A 396 13.75 -17.30 -12.57
N LEU A 397 14.92 -17.63 -12.01
CA LEU A 397 16.19 -17.07 -12.44
C LEU A 397 16.57 -17.53 -13.85
N HIS A 398 16.49 -18.83 -14.13
CA HIS A 398 16.78 -19.41 -15.45
C HIS A 398 15.90 -18.78 -16.53
N GLU A 399 14.58 -18.80 -16.34
CA GLU A 399 13.63 -18.18 -17.27
C GLU A 399 13.81 -16.65 -17.34
N GLY A 400 14.14 -16.04 -16.20
CA GLY A 400 14.54 -14.64 -16.10
C GLY A 400 15.74 -14.33 -17.00
N GLY A 401 16.71 -15.24 -17.12
CA GLY A 401 17.84 -15.12 -18.03
C GLY A 401 17.40 -15.01 -19.50
N HIS A 402 16.37 -15.75 -19.90
CA HIS A 402 15.80 -15.64 -21.24
C HIS A 402 15.07 -14.30 -21.44
N ALA A 403 14.13 -13.95 -20.56
CA ALA A 403 13.31 -12.75 -20.74
C ALA A 403 14.11 -11.44 -20.54
N PHE A 404 14.98 -11.42 -19.54
CA PHE A 404 15.78 -10.24 -19.19
C PHE A 404 16.98 -10.10 -20.12
N CYS A 405 17.79 -11.17 -20.25
CA CYS A 405 19.09 -11.12 -20.90
C CYS A 405 19.08 -11.68 -22.33
N GLY A 406 17.95 -12.21 -22.81
CA GLY A 406 17.81 -12.81 -24.14
C GLY A 406 18.66 -14.07 -24.34
N LEU A 407 19.03 -14.76 -23.25
CA LEU A 407 19.87 -15.95 -23.31
C LEU A 407 19.11 -17.13 -23.89
N ASN A 408 19.85 -18.13 -24.33
CA ASN A 408 19.37 -19.42 -24.81
C ASN A 408 19.68 -20.50 -23.76
N ASP A 409 18.93 -21.60 -23.85
CA ASP A 409 19.23 -22.82 -23.11
C ASP A 409 20.57 -23.42 -23.55
N GLU A 410 21.41 -23.76 -22.58
CA GLU A 410 22.74 -24.33 -22.82
C GLU A 410 22.72 -25.87 -22.79
N TYR A 411 21.63 -26.48 -22.30
CA TYR A 411 21.48 -27.94 -22.37
C TYR A 411 21.16 -28.39 -23.81
N PRO A 412 21.57 -29.60 -24.22
CA PRO A 412 21.25 -30.10 -25.55
C PRO A 412 19.73 -30.30 -25.73
N ALA A 413 19.15 -29.58 -26.68
CA ALA A 413 17.76 -29.70 -27.11
C ALA A 413 17.69 -30.02 -28.62
N TYR A 414 16.62 -30.69 -29.04
CA TYR A 414 16.33 -30.99 -30.45
C TYR A 414 15.46 -29.91 -31.13
N ILE A 415 15.42 -28.71 -30.55
CA ILE A 415 14.59 -27.60 -31.03
C ILE A 415 15.48 -26.63 -31.79
N SER A 416 15.00 -26.15 -32.94
CA SER A 416 15.71 -25.13 -33.72
C SER A 416 15.96 -23.88 -32.88
N LEU A 417 17.23 -23.50 -32.72
CA LEU A 417 17.58 -22.23 -32.10
C LEU A 417 17.03 -21.06 -32.92
N PRO A 418 16.74 -19.92 -32.28
CA PRO A 418 16.54 -18.67 -33.00
C PRO A 418 17.74 -18.38 -33.90
N LYS A 419 17.53 -17.62 -34.98
CA LYS A 419 18.53 -17.35 -36.02
C LYS A 419 19.86 -16.77 -35.49
N ASN A 420 19.83 -16.09 -34.35
CA ASN A 420 20.99 -15.51 -33.69
C ASN A 420 20.98 -15.89 -32.19
N PRO A 421 21.40 -17.11 -31.84
CA PRO A 421 21.55 -17.49 -30.43
C PRO A 421 22.65 -16.65 -29.76
N ARG A 422 22.46 -16.27 -28.49
CA ARG A 422 23.40 -15.36 -27.81
C ARG A 422 24.58 -16.10 -27.18
N ASN A 423 24.30 -17.03 -26.27
CA ASN A 423 25.26 -17.85 -25.53
C ASN A 423 25.41 -19.27 -26.14
N CYS A 424 24.96 -19.48 -27.38
CA CYS A 424 25.22 -20.70 -28.13
C CYS A 424 25.79 -20.29 -29.48
N VAL A 425 26.94 -20.83 -29.86
CA VAL A 425 27.69 -20.33 -31.02
C VAL A 425 28.23 -21.48 -31.86
N ASN A 426 28.45 -21.24 -33.15
CA ASN A 426 29.04 -22.25 -34.04
C ASN A 426 30.56 -22.19 -34.02
N ASN A 427 31.13 -20.98 -33.86
CA ASN A 427 32.57 -20.78 -33.76
C ASN A 427 32.94 -20.16 -32.39
N PRO A 428 33.06 -20.95 -31.31
CA PRO A 428 33.31 -20.42 -29.97
C PRO A 428 34.64 -19.65 -29.86
N SER A 429 35.65 -20.04 -30.65
CA SER A 429 36.95 -19.36 -30.63
C SER A 429 36.87 -17.90 -31.08
N GLU A 430 35.96 -17.59 -32.00
CA GLU A 430 35.71 -16.23 -32.50
C GLU A 430 34.61 -15.55 -31.69
N GLU A 431 33.50 -16.24 -31.47
CA GLU A 431 32.28 -15.65 -30.92
C GLU A 431 32.29 -15.48 -29.40
N PHE A 432 33.17 -16.18 -28.65
CA PHE A 432 33.42 -15.93 -27.22
C PHE A 432 34.69 -15.11 -26.98
N SER A 433 35.28 -14.54 -28.03
CA SER A 433 36.47 -13.70 -27.93
C SER A 433 36.14 -12.22 -28.05
N TYR A 434 36.82 -11.40 -27.26
CA TYR A 434 36.76 -9.94 -27.35
C TYR A 434 38.14 -9.33 -27.11
N ASN A 435 38.57 -8.43 -28.01
CA ASN A 435 39.90 -7.81 -27.98
C ASN A 435 41.06 -8.82 -27.85
N GLY A 436 40.93 -9.98 -28.50
CA GLY A 436 41.96 -11.04 -28.49
C GLY A 436 42.00 -11.90 -27.23
N VAL A 437 41.05 -11.73 -26.31
CA VAL A 437 40.89 -12.57 -25.10
C VAL A 437 39.67 -13.45 -25.26
N LEU A 438 39.82 -14.75 -24.98
CA LEU A 438 38.75 -15.74 -25.00
C LEU A 438 38.09 -15.82 -23.60
N TYR A 439 36.77 -15.67 -23.54
CA TYR A 439 35.97 -15.62 -22.29
C TYR A 439 35.02 -16.81 -22.11
N GLY A 440 35.09 -17.81 -23.00
CA GLY A 440 34.28 -19.02 -22.97
C GLY A 440 35.07 -20.22 -23.49
N GLY A 441 34.65 -21.43 -23.12
CA GLY A 441 35.25 -22.67 -23.60
C GLY A 441 34.93 -22.92 -25.06
N THR A 442 35.80 -23.69 -25.71
CA THR A 442 35.64 -24.07 -27.13
C THR A 442 35.26 -25.53 -27.33
N GLU A 443 35.28 -26.30 -26.24
CA GLU A 443 35.14 -27.75 -26.20
C GLU A 443 33.79 -28.22 -25.65
N PHE A 444 32.94 -27.30 -25.20
CA PHE A 444 31.66 -27.64 -24.58
C PHE A 444 30.53 -27.62 -25.60
N ASP A 445 30.05 -28.79 -25.98
CA ASP A 445 28.84 -28.92 -26.78
C ASP A 445 27.59 -28.60 -25.95
N GLY A 446 26.60 -27.93 -26.57
CA GLY A 446 25.31 -27.62 -25.94
C GLY A 446 24.28 -27.08 -26.92
N CYS A 447 23.14 -26.64 -26.41
CA CYS A 447 22.02 -26.02 -27.15
C CYS A 447 21.35 -26.87 -28.23
N LEU A 448 21.93 -27.02 -29.43
CA LEU A 448 21.42 -27.83 -30.53
C LEU A 448 22.29 -29.07 -30.73
N LYS A 449 21.65 -30.24 -30.72
CA LYS A 449 22.28 -31.48 -31.18
C LYS A 449 21.73 -31.83 -32.56
N SER A 450 22.27 -31.19 -33.60
CA SER A 450 22.01 -31.59 -34.99
C SER A 450 23.20 -32.40 -35.51
N ASP A 451 22.95 -33.40 -36.37
CA ASP A 451 24.02 -34.24 -36.95
C ASP A 451 25.02 -33.46 -37.85
N LYS A 452 24.77 -32.18 -38.11
CA LYS A 452 25.52 -31.38 -39.10
C LYS A 452 26.17 -30.12 -38.54
N ASP A 453 25.59 -29.52 -37.50
CA ASP A 453 26.10 -28.32 -36.84
C ASP A 453 26.11 -28.56 -35.32
N SER A 454 27.30 -28.63 -34.72
CA SER A 454 27.47 -28.62 -33.26
C SER A 454 27.54 -27.18 -32.78
N THR A 455 26.59 -26.79 -31.93
CA THR A 455 26.67 -25.51 -31.22
C THR A 455 27.41 -25.70 -29.90
N HIS A 456 28.19 -24.69 -29.54
CA HIS A 456 29.02 -24.69 -28.35
C HIS A 456 28.47 -23.71 -27.32
N ILE A 457 28.71 -24.02 -26.05
CA ILE A 457 28.34 -23.21 -24.89
C ILE A 457 29.58 -22.68 -24.18
N PRO A 458 29.47 -21.59 -23.40
CA PRO A 458 30.65 -20.92 -22.85
C PRO A 458 31.29 -21.67 -21.68
N ALA A 459 30.57 -22.54 -20.99
CA ALA A 459 31.07 -23.27 -19.81
C ALA A 459 30.41 -24.64 -19.67
N GLU A 460 31.09 -25.57 -18.99
CA GLU A 460 30.53 -26.90 -18.71
C GLU A 460 29.28 -26.84 -17.84
N VAL A 461 29.16 -25.84 -16.97
CA VAL A 461 28.01 -25.64 -16.08
C VAL A 461 27.58 -24.17 -16.04
N SER A 462 26.28 -23.93 -15.94
CA SER A 462 25.69 -22.61 -15.71
C SER A 462 24.23 -22.79 -15.33
N VAL A 463 23.58 -21.72 -14.84
CA VAL A 463 22.13 -21.73 -14.63
C VAL A 463 21.36 -21.98 -15.93
N MET A 464 21.88 -21.58 -17.09
CA MET A 464 21.26 -21.82 -18.40
C MET A 464 21.41 -23.27 -18.86
N LYS A 465 22.32 -24.05 -18.27
CA LYS A 465 22.50 -25.48 -18.57
C LYS A 465 21.85 -26.39 -17.53
N SER A 466 21.88 -26.00 -16.26
CA SER A 466 21.48 -26.85 -15.13
C SER A 466 20.88 -26.03 -14.01
N LEU A 467 19.67 -26.42 -13.59
CA LEU A 467 18.96 -25.81 -12.46
C LEU A 467 19.59 -26.12 -11.09
N ASN A 468 20.64 -26.95 -11.04
CA ASN A 468 21.45 -27.17 -9.83
C ASN A 468 22.52 -26.07 -9.64
N VAL A 469 22.65 -25.16 -10.60
CA VAL A 469 23.59 -24.05 -10.58
C VAL A 469 22.81 -22.75 -10.59
N ASN A 470 23.18 -21.82 -9.71
CA ASN A 470 22.54 -20.50 -9.59
C ASN A 470 23.46 -19.37 -10.06
N LYS A 471 24.34 -19.63 -11.02
CA LYS A 471 25.31 -18.67 -11.55
C LYS A 471 25.30 -18.67 -13.07
N PHE A 472 25.43 -17.49 -13.66
CA PHE A 472 25.72 -17.34 -15.08
C PHE A 472 27.21 -17.60 -15.33
N ASN A 473 27.56 -18.09 -16.53
CA ASN A 473 28.93 -18.02 -17.01
C ASN A 473 29.29 -16.59 -17.45
N VAL A 474 30.57 -16.34 -17.71
CA VAL A 474 31.11 -15.01 -18.07
C VAL A 474 30.40 -14.41 -19.30
N VAL A 475 30.19 -15.23 -20.34
CA VAL A 475 29.54 -14.78 -21.59
C VAL A 475 28.08 -14.37 -21.33
N SER A 476 27.32 -15.23 -20.63
CA SER A 476 25.93 -14.98 -20.26
C SER A 476 25.77 -13.77 -19.34
N CYS A 477 26.70 -13.58 -18.39
CA CYS A 477 26.77 -12.38 -17.56
C CYS A 477 26.92 -11.10 -18.41
N GLY A 478 27.76 -11.11 -19.45
CA GLY A 478 27.97 -9.96 -20.33
C GLY A 478 26.70 -9.54 -21.06
N TYR A 479 25.88 -10.50 -21.49
CA TYR A 479 24.57 -10.21 -22.07
C TYR A 479 23.62 -9.57 -21.06
N CYS A 480 23.57 -10.06 -19.82
CA CYS A 480 22.81 -9.41 -18.76
C CYS A 480 23.32 -7.97 -18.47
N LEU A 481 24.63 -7.74 -18.42
CA LEU A 481 25.21 -6.40 -18.25
C LEU A 481 24.90 -5.47 -19.42
N SER A 482 24.86 -5.97 -20.65
CA SER A 482 24.46 -5.16 -21.81
C SER A 482 23.04 -4.60 -21.67
N VAL A 483 22.15 -5.32 -20.98
CA VAL A 483 20.79 -4.88 -20.71
C VAL A 483 20.76 -3.86 -19.56
N ILE A 484 21.56 -4.07 -18.52
CA ILE A 484 21.63 -3.21 -17.34
C ILE A 484 22.35 -1.87 -17.66
N LYS A 485 23.50 -1.93 -18.33
CA LYS A 485 24.42 -0.81 -18.58
C LYS A 485 24.35 -0.25 -20.00
N GLY A 486 23.71 -0.94 -20.94
CA GLY A 486 23.83 -0.66 -22.37
C GLY A 486 25.14 -1.20 -22.97
N GLY A 487 25.40 -0.89 -24.24
CA GLY A 487 26.60 -1.38 -24.95
C GLY A 487 26.47 -2.81 -25.49
N SER A 488 27.56 -3.36 -26.02
CA SER A 488 27.59 -4.75 -26.48
C SER A 488 27.93 -5.71 -25.35
N ALA A 489 27.42 -6.94 -25.39
CA ALA A 489 27.70 -7.96 -24.38
C ALA A 489 29.21 -8.22 -24.24
N GLN A 490 29.92 -8.29 -25.37
CA GLN A 490 31.35 -8.56 -25.42
C GLN A 490 32.18 -7.51 -24.66
N SER A 491 31.75 -6.24 -24.72
CA SER A 491 32.43 -5.14 -24.02
C SER A 491 32.40 -5.27 -22.49
N HIS A 492 31.54 -6.13 -21.95
CA HIS A 492 31.38 -6.37 -20.52
C HIS A 492 31.99 -7.69 -20.03
N TRP A 493 32.53 -8.55 -20.90
CA TRP A 493 33.04 -9.85 -20.46
C TRP A 493 34.27 -9.75 -19.54
N ALA A 494 35.16 -8.78 -19.78
CA ALA A 494 36.28 -8.52 -18.89
C ALA A 494 35.84 -8.16 -17.47
N GLU A 495 34.71 -7.45 -17.34
CA GLU A 495 34.11 -7.13 -16.04
C GLU A 495 33.49 -8.38 -15.42
N CYS A 496 32.70 -9.14 -16.18
CA CYS A 496 32.09 -10.40 -15.73
C CYS A 496 33.11 -11.45 -15.29
N GLU A 497 34.28 -11.53 -15.92
CA GLU A 497 35.39 -12.41 -15.50
C GLU A 497 35.88 -12.12 -14.07
N GLN A 498 35.71 -10.89 -13.59
CA GLN A 498 36.07 -10.50 -12.22
C GLN A 498 34.91 -10.71 -11.22
N MET A 499 33.73 -11.08 -11.70
CA MET A 499 32.54 -11.34 -10.88
C MET A 499 32.47 -12.80 -10.43
N ASP A 500 31.50 -13.12 -9.57
CA ASP A 500 31.20 -14.50 -9.15
C ASP A 500 30.40 -15.26 -10.22
N THR A 501 31.00 -15.43 -11.41
CA THR A 501 30.47 -16.20 -12.53
C THR A 501 31.10 -17.59 -12.62
N VAL A 502 30.48 -18.49 -13.38
CA VAL A 502 31.16 -19.72 -13.80
C VAL A 502 32.24 -19.39 -14.82
N LYS A 503 33.44 -19.90 -14.58
CA LYS A 503 34.63 -19.74 -15.42
C LYS A 503 34.95 -21.04 -16.14
N VAL A 504 35.71 -20.93 -17.22
CA VAL A 504 36.23 -22.05 -18.02
C VAL A 504 37.35 -22.75 -17.29
#